data_AF-A0A6L9KM76-F1
#
_entry.id   AF-A0A6L9KM76-F1
#
_cell.length_a   1.000
_cell.length_b   1.000
_cell.length_c   1.000
_cell.angle_alpha   90.00
_cell.angle_beta   90.00
_cell.angle_gamma   90.00
#
_symmetry.space_group_name_H-M   'P 1'
#
loop_
_entity.id
_entity.type
_entity.pdbx_description
1 polymer ?
#
loop_
_entity_poly.entity_id
_entity_poly.type
_entity_poly.pdbx_seq_one_letter_code
_entity_poly.pdbx_strand_id
1 'polypeptide(L)'
;MNNHIYIYSPSGAVRDKAAFKRGVARLKSLGHEVEIDEAALTSHLRFAGDDETRLAAIHRAAASGAAVALISRGGYGLSRILPGIRYKAVAKAIDQGMRFVGISDFTAFQSAVLAKTGRVTWAGPALCEGFGVGGKPDAASEPVARPNPVPDDIMEACFDDLVQG
;
A
#
# COMPACT_ATOMS: atom_id res chain seq x y z
N MET A 1 10.36 17.83 1.95
CA MET A 1 9.04 18.15 2.57
C MET A 1 8.52 16.87 3.20
N ASN A 2 7.99 16.91 4.43
CA ASN A 2 7.49 15.71 5.11
C ASN A 2 6.02 15.49 4.71
N ASN A 3 5.74 14.41 4.01
CA ASN A 3 4.38 14.03 3.66
C ASN A 3 3.85 12.98 4.64
N HIS A 4 2.55 13.10 4.94
CA HIS A 4 1.81 12.10 5.71
C HIS A 4 1.41 10.93 4.77
N ILE A 5 1.87 9.72 5.09
CA ILE A 5 1.61 8.48 4.36
C ILE A 5 0.81 7.52 5.25
N TYR A 6 -0.36 7.11 4.77
CA TYR A 6 -1.24 6.14 5.42
C TYR A 6 -1.06 4.75 4.79
N ILE A 7 -0.59 3.78 5.58
CA ILE A 7 -0.37 2.40 5.15
C ILE A 7 -1.60 1.54 5.46
N TYR A 8 -2.16 0.83 4.47
CA TYR A 8 -3.31 -0.05 4.68
C TYR A 8 -3.25 -1.33 3.83
N SER A 9 -4.08 -2.33 4.13
CA SER A 9 -4.00 -3.66 3.51
C SER A 9 -5.35 -4.09 2.92
N PRO A 10 -5.70 -3.68 1.70
CA PRO A 10 -7.02 -3.99 1.12
C PRO A 10 -7.11 -5.36 0.42
N SER A 11 -5.98 -6.05 0.23
CA SER A 11 -5.86 -7.28 -0.57
C SER A 11 -5.49 -8.50 0.29
N GLY A 12 -4.33 -9.11 0.03
CA GLY A 12 -3.86 -10.31 0.72
C GLY A 12 -3.23 -10.02 2.07
N ALA A 13 -3.26 -11.01 2.98
CA ALA A 13 -2.61 -10.92 4.28
C ALA A 13 -1.10 -10.69 4.14
N VAL A 14 -0.54 -9.81 4.98
CA VAL A 14 0.91 -9.57 5.04
C VAL A 14 1.59 -10.78 5.72
N ARG A 15 2.20 -11.65 4.91
CA ARG A 15 2.96 -12.81 5.40
C ARG A 15 4.36 -12.43 5.87
N ASP A 16 5.08 -11.64 5.08
CA ASP A 16 6.39 -11.12 5.47
C ASP A 16 6.23 -9.84 6.32
N LYS A 17 6.03 -10.04 7.63
CA LYS A 17 5.98 -8.94 8.60
C LYS A 17 7.32 -8.22 8.74
N ALA A 18 8.43 -8.86 8.37
CA ALA A 18 9.74 -8.22 8.42
C ALA A 18 9.89 -7.22 7.27
N ALA A 19 9.45 -7.56 6.05
CA ALA A 19 9.36 -6.62 4.92
C ALA A 19 8.48 -5.42 5.26
N PHE A 20 7.32 -5.64 5.85
CA PHE A 20 6.44 -4.55 6.29
C PHE A 20 7.17 -3.58 7.24
N LYS A 21 7.83 -4.11 8.28
CA LYS A 21 8.59 -3.29 9.24
C LYS A 21 9.72 -2.51 8.57
N ARG A 22 10.44 -3.14 7.65
CA ARG A 22 11.51 -2.47 6.88
C ARG A 22 10.96 -1.35 6.01
N GLY A 23 9.87 -1.59 5.30
CA GLY A 23 9.23 -0.57 4.45
C GLY A 23 8.79 0.65 5.26
N VAL A 24 8.17 0.43 6.42
CA VAL A 24 7.81 1.54 7.33
C VAL A 24 9.05 2.30 7.80
N ALA A 25 10.10 1.58 8.22
CA ALA A 25 11.34 2.21 8.67
C ALA A 25 12.01 3.02 7.54
N ARG A 26 11.95 2.52 6.30
CA ARG A 26 12.50 3.19 5.13
C ARG A 26 11.77 4.49 4.82
N LEU A 27 10.43 4.47 4.74
CA LEU A 27 9.63 5.67 4.53
C LEU A 27 9.88 6.73 5.62
N LYS A 28 10.02 6.31 6.89
CA LYS A 28 10.41 7.21 7.98
C LYS A 28 11.82 7.78 7.80
N SER A 29 12.78 6.98 7.34
CA SER A 29 14.15 7.44 7.07
C SER A 29 14.25 8.44 5.91
N LEU A 30 13.29 8.39 4.98
CA LEU A 30 13.12 9.38 3.91
C LEU A 30 12.43 10.68 4.40
N GLY A 31 12.08 10.76 5.69
CA GLY A 31 11.50 11.96 6.31
C GLY A 31 9.97 12.00 6.29
N HIS A 32 9.27 10.95 5.86
CA HIS A 32 7.81 10.93 5.87
C HIS A 32 7.23 10.64 7.26
N GLU A 33 6.06 11.21 7.54
CA GLU A 33 5.22 10.78 8.65
C GLU A 33 4.42 9.56 8.19
N VAL A 34 4.52 8.44 8.92
CA VAL A 34 3.88 7.18 8.54
C VAL A 34 2.86 6.77 9.58
N GLU A 35 1.58 6.76 9.18
CA GLU A 35 0.47 6.20 9.93
C GLU A 35 0.15 4.79 9.38
N ILE A 36 -0.16 3.84 10.28
CA ILE A 36 -0.48 2.47 9.92
C ILE A 36 -1.94 2.21 10.31
N ASP A 37 -2.75 1.78 9.34
CA ASP A 37 -4.13 1.34 9.59
C ASP A 37 -4.17 0.26 10.67
N GLU A 38 -5.11 0.38 11.60
CA GLU A 38 -5.28 -0.55 12.72
C GLU A 38 -5.41 -2.02 12.28
N ALA A 39 -5.94 -2.27 11.08
CA ALA A 39 -6.15 -3.60 10.54
C ALA A 39 -5.04 -4.05 9.57
N ALA A 40 -4.00 -3.25 9.33
CA ALA A 40 -3.00 -3.50 8.29
C ALA A 40 -2.31 -4.88 8.39
N LEU A 41 -2.16 -5.43 9.59
CA LEU A 41 -1.54 -6.74 9.84
C LEU A 41 -2.54 -7.84 10.25
N THR A 42 -3.84 -7.58 10.14
CA THR A 42 -4.87 -8.60 10.37
C THR A 42 -4.80 -9.69 9.30
N SER A 43 -5.32 -10.86 9.61
CA SER A 43 -5.32 -12.00 8.70
C SER A 43 -6.59 -12.82 8.89
N HIS A 44 -7.33 -13.01 7.81
CA HIS A 44 -8.45 -13.95 7.72
C HIS A 44 -8.22 -14.85 6.51
N LEU A 45 -7.88 -16.11 6.75
CA LEU A 45 -7.42 -17.04 5.72
C LEU A 45 -6.23 -16.46 4.92
N ARG A 46 -6.44 -16.07 3.66
CA ARG A 46 -5.44 -15.46 2.76
C ARG A 46 -5.56 -13.94 2.63
N PHE A 47 -6.57 -13.33 3.26
CA PHE A 47 -6.91 -11.91 3.15
C PHE A 47 -6.42 -11.12 4.36
N ALA A 48 -6.14 -9.84 4.18
CA ALA A 48 -5.77 -8.93 5.27
C ALA A 48 -7.00 -8.49 6.09
N GLY A 49 -7.63 -9.46 6.76
CA GLY A 49 -8.95 -9.32 7.39
C GLY A 49 -10.07 -9.88 6.51
N ASP A 50 -11.26 -10.02 7.08
CA ASP A 50 -12.46 -10.39 6.31
C ASP A 50 -12.87 -9.27 5.32
N ASP A 51 -13.91 -9.51 4.54
CA ASP A 51 -14.35 -8.57 3.50
C ASP A 51 -14.72 -7.20 4.11
N GLU A 52 -15.42 -7.17 5.24
CA GLU A 52 -15.80 -5.94 5.94
C GLU A 52 -14.59 -5.18 6.52
N THR A 53 -13.63 -5.90 7.10
CA THR A 53 -12.39 -5.30 7.63
C THR A 53 -11.60 -4.60 6.54
N ARG A 54 -11.47 -5.23 5.36
CA ARG A 54 -10.73 -4.66 4.22
C ARG A 54 -11.49 -3.49 3.59
N LEU A 55 -12.82 -3.55 3.57
CA LEU A 55 -13.68 -2.43 3.17
C LEU A 55 -13.53 -1.23 4.10
N ALA A 56 -13.57 -1.47 5.41
CA ALA A 56 -13.37 -0.43 6.42
C ALA A 56 -11.97 0.20 6.30
N ALA A 57 -10.93 -0.59 6.03
CA ALA A 57 -9.57 -0.08 5.80
C ALA A 57 -9.50 0.89 4.60
N ILE A 58 -10.19 0.60 3.49
CA ILE A 58 -10.28 1.54 2.35
C ILE A 58 -10.97 2.85 2.77
N HIS A 59 -12.04 2.76 3.58
CA HIS A 59 -12.78 3.95 4.01
C HIS A 59 -12.00 4.78 5.04
N ARG A 60 -11.26 4.14 5.95
CA ARG A 60 -10.34 4.83 6.87
C ARG A 60 -9.20 5.50 6.12
N ALA A 61 -8.59 4.83 5.14
CA ALA A 61 -7.59 5.44 4.27
C ALA A 61 -8.14 6.72 3.61
N ALA A 62 -9.32 6.66 2.99
CA ALA A 62 -9.96 7.83 2.38
C ALA A 62 -10.33 8.95 3.39
N ALA A 63 -10.48 8.63 4.68
CA ALA A 63 -10.80 9.60 5.73
C ALA A 63 -9.57 10.11 6.51
N SER A 64 -8.39 9.54 6.28
CA SER A 64 -7.17 9.82 7.06
C SER A 64 -6.64 11.24 6.90
N GLY A 65 -6.98 11.92 5.80
CA GLY A 65 -6.39 13.22 5.46
C GLY A 65 -4.91 13.13 5.06
N ALA A 66 -4.36 11.93 4.85
CA ALA A 66 -2.99 11.74 4.41
C ALA A 66 -2.79 12.21 2.96
N ALA A 67 -1.56 12.60 2.63
CA ALA A 67 -1.18 12.94 1.26
C ALA A 67 -1.13 11.69 0.37
N VAL A 68 -0.79 10.53 0.95
CA VAL A 68 -0.69 9.25 0.25
C VAL A 68 -1.39 8.14 1.04
N ALA A 69 -2.25 7.38 0.38
CA ALA A 69 -2.72 6.06 0.85
C ALA A 69 -1.94 4.98 0.10
N LEU A 70 -0.99 4.34 0.78
CA LEU A 70 -0.09 3.34 0.20
C LEU A 70 -0.49 1.93 0.67
N ILE A 71 -0.70 1.02 -0.27
CA ILE A 71 -1.00 -0.37 0.11
C ILE A 71 0.22 -1.09 0.68
N SER A 72 -0.03 -2.00 1.61
CA SER A 72 1.03 -2.85 2.17
C SER A 72 1.58 -3.87 1.16
N ARG A 73 0.68 -4.47 0.37
CA ARG A 73 0.96 -5.46 -0.70
C ARG A 73 -0.26 -5.68 -1.58
N GLY A 74 -0.05 -6.31 -2.74
CA GLY A 74 -1.11 -6.84 -3.59
C GLY A 74 -1.61 -8.23 -3.15
N GLY A 75 -1.83 -9.13 -4.11
CA GLY A 75 -2.25 -10.52 -3.87
C GLY A 75 -3.58 -10.85 -4.54
N TYR A 76 -4.59 -11.16 -3.74
CA TYR A 76 -5.94 -11.43 -4.23
C TYR A 76 -6.95 -11.01 -3.16
N GLY A 77 -8.00 -10.29 -3.56
CA GLY A 77 -9.17 -10.08 -2.73
C GLY A 77 -9.96 -8.82 -3.03
N LEU A 78 -9.41 -7.85 -3.76
CA LEU A 78 -10.10 -6.59 -4.05
C LEU A 78 -11.36 -6.79 -4.89
N SER A 79 -11.33 -7.68 -5.88
CA SER A 79 -12.47 -8.00 -6.75
C SER A 79 -13.73 -8.42 -5.98
N ARG A 80 -13.58 -9.02 -4.79
CA ARG A 80 -14.70 -9.41 -3.91
C ARG A 80 -15.42 -8.23 -3.28
N ILE A 81 -14.69 -7.14 -3.01
CA ILE A 81 -15.17 -6.03 -2.18
C ILE A 81 -15.44 -4.76 -2.96
N LEU A 82 -15.15 -4.73 -4.27
CA LEU A 82 -15.44 -3.58 -5.15
C LEU A 82 -16.87 -3.04 -5.03
N PRO A 83 -17.94 -3.87 -4.93
CA PRO A 83 -19.30 -3.34 -4.83
C PRO A 83 -19.57 -2.54 -3.54
N GLY A 84 -18.85 -2.82 -2.45
CA GLY A 84 -19.04 -2.15 -1.16
C GLY A 84 -18.27 -0.83 -1.01
N ILE A 85 -17.36 -0.51 -1.94
CA ILE A 85 -16.51 0.67 -1.82
C ILE A 85 -17.36 1.94 -1.95
N ARG A 86 -17.18 2.87 -1.02
CA ARG A 86 -17.80 4.20 -1.04
C ARG A 86 -17.05 5.11 -2.02
N TYR A 87 -17.21 4.88 -3.32
CA TYR A 87 -16.46 5.57 -4.37
C TYR A 87 -16.56 7.10 -4.32
N LYS A 88 -17.69 7.67 -3.89
CA LYS A 88 -17.82 9.12 -3.69
C LYS A 88 -16.88 9.67 -2.62
N ALA A 89 -16.64 8.92 -1.54
CA ALA A 89 -15.71 9.30 -0.49
C ALA A 89 -14.25 9.20 -0.98
N VAL A 90 -13.93 8.13 -1.70
CA VAL A 90 -12.61 7.96 -2.35
C VAL A 90 -12.33 9.09 -3.33
N ALA A 91 -13.29 9.42 -4.20
CA ALA A 91 -13.16 10.52 -5.14
C ALA A 91 -12.97 11.87 -4.44
N LYS A 92 -13.72 12.13 -3.36
CA LYS A 92 -13.54 13.34 -2.55
C LYS A 92 -12.13 13.44 -1.97
N ALA A 93 -11.58 12.33 -1.44
CA ALA A 93 -10.22 12.32 -0.92
C ALA A 93 -9.19 12.64 -2.03
N ILE A 94 -9.37 12.09 -3.23
CA ILE A 94 -8.52 12.39 -4.39
C ILE A 94 -8.64 13.86 -4.80
N ASP A 95 -9.85 14.40 -4.87
CA ASP A 95 -10.09 15.81 -5.21
C ASP A 95 -9.48 16.76 -4.14
N GLN A 96 -9.27 16.28 -2.91
CA GLN A 96 -8.57 16.99 -1.83
C GLN A 96 -7.04 16.80 -1.85
N GLY A 97 -6.50 16.08 -2.84
CA GLY A 97 -5.06 15.90 -3.04
C GLY A 97 -4.50 14.54 -2.59
N MET A 98 -5.33 13.63 -2.06
CA MET A 98 -4.86 12.31 -1.65
C MET A 98 -4.51 11.44 -2.86
N ARG A 99 -3.31 10.84 -2.84
CA ARG A 99 -2.85 9.88 -3.84
C ARG A 99 -3.02 8.45 -3.33
N PHE A 100 -3.89 7.67 -3.96
CA PHE A 100 -3.98 6.21 -3.70
C PHE A 100 -2.94 5.49 -4.57
N VAL A 101 -2.00 4.80 -3.92
CA VAL A 101 -0.81 4.22 -4.56
C VAL A 101 -0.74 2.71 -4.32
N GLY A 102 -0.51 1.95 -5.39
CA GLY A 102 -0.24 0.53 -5.33
C GLY A 102 -0.16 -0.14 -6.70
N ILE A 103 0.08 -1.46 -6.70
CA ILE A 103 0.25 -2.28 -7.89
C ILE A 103 -0.36 -3.69 -7.68
N SER A 104 -0.35 -4.52 -8.73
CA SER A 104 -0.82 -5.92 -8.71
C SER A 104 -2.35 -5.99 -8.52
N ASP A 105 -2.87 -6.73 -7.53
CA ASP A 105 -4.33 -6.81 -7.24
C ASP A 105 -4.98 -5.43 -7.08
N PHE A 106 -4.20 -4.41 -6.70
CA PHE A 106 -4.66 -3.03 -6.58
C PHE A 106 -5.17 -2.43 -7.89
N THR A 107 -4.75 -2.96 -9.04
CA THR A 107 -5.29 -2.57 -10.36
C THR A 107 -6.81 -2.70 -10.42
N ALA A 108 -7.41 -3.65 -9.69
CA ALA A 108 -8.86 -3.76 -9.60
C ALA A 108 -9.51 -2.53 -8.94
N PHE A 109 -8.91 -2.02 -7.84
CA PHE A 109 -9.35 -0.79 -7.19
C PHE A 109 -9.16 0.41 -8.13
N GLN A 110 -7.98 0.54 -8.74
CA GLN A 110 -7.65 1.65 -9.63
C GLN A 110 -8.62 1.73 -10.82
N SER A 111 -8.89 0.58 -11.44
CA SER A 111 -9.83 0.48 -12.57
C SER A 111 -11.26 0.83 -12.15
N ALA A 112 -11.69 0.35 -10.97
CA ALA A 112 -13.03 0.64 -10.45
C ALA A 112 -13.20 2.13 -10.09
N VAL A 113 -12.20 2.75 -9.45
CA VAL A 113 -12.23 4.19 -9.14
C VAL A 113 -12.32 5.01 -10.43
N LEU A 114 -11.48 4.71 -11.43
CA LEU A 114 -11.53 5.37 -12.72
C LEU A 114 -12.91 5.21 -13.38
N ALA A 115 -13.42 3.98 -13.48
CA ALA A 115 -14.71 3.71 -14.13
C ALA A 115 -15.91 4.34 -13.40
N LYS A 116 -15.88 4.42 -12.07
CA LYS A 116 -17.02 4.91 -11.27
C LYS A 116 -16.99 6.42 -11.04
N THR A 117 -15.82 7.05 -11.14
CA THR A 117 -15.64 8.44 -10.68
C THR A 117 -14.87 9.31 -11.65
N GLY A 118 -14.16 8.74 -12.62
CA GLY A 118 -13.25 9.48 -13.50
C GLY A 118 -11.96 9.97 -12.82
N ARG A 119 -11.74 9.67 -11.53
CA ARG A 119 -10.53 10.10 -10.81
C ARG A 119 -9.39 9.13 -11.04
N VAL A 120 -8.19 9.69 -11.06
CA VAL A 120 -6.94 8.94 -11.27
C VAL A 120 -6.41 8.43 -9.93
N THR A 121 -5.81 7.25 -9.98
CA THR A 121 -5.03 6.64 -8.90
C THR A 121 -3.68 6.25 -9.48
N TRP A 122 -2.70 5.96 -8.62
CA TRP A 122 -1.31 5.85 -9.05
C TRP A 122 -0.85 4.40 -9.04
N ALA A 123 -0.45 3.88 -10.21
CA ALA A 123 0.26 2.62 -10.33
C ALA A 123 1.70 2.83 -9.85
N GLY A 124 1.97 2.41 -8.61
CA GLY A 124 3.24 2.69 -7.92
C GLY A 124 3.61 1.56 -6.95
N PRO A 125 4.70 1.72 -6.19
CA PRO A 125 5.17 0.66 -5.30
C PRO A 125 4.10 0.28 -4.26
N ALA A 126 4.16 -0.97 -3.79
CA ALA A 126 3.53 -1.37 -2.55
C ALA A 126 4.59 -1.42 -1.44
N LEU A 127 4.19 -1.30 -0.18
CA LEU A 127 5.13 -1.21 0.94
C LEU A 127 6.12 -2.38 0.98
N CYS A 128 5.62 -3.62 0.96
CA CYS A 128 6.45 -4.81 1.14
C CYS A 128 7.36 -5.04 -0.06
N GLU A 129 6.81 -4.95 -1.27
CA GLU A 129 7.50 -5.23 -2.52
C GLU A 129 8.44 -4.11 -2.96
N GLY A 130 8.16 -2.85 -2.61
CA GLY A 130 8.96 -1.68 -2.98
C GLY A 130 9.94 -1.25 -1.89
N PHE A 131 9.44 -0.88 -0.71
CA PHE A 131 10.27 -0.34 0.38
C PHE A 131 10.77 -1.40 1.36
N GLY A 132 10.13 -2.57 1.37
CA GLY A 132 10.40 -3.68 2.29
C GLY A 132 11.39 -4.70 1.76
N VAL A 133 11.91 -4.55 0.54
CA VAL A 133 12.95 -5.43 -0.01
C VAL A 133 14.21 -5.38 0.86
N GLY A 134 14.72 -6.54 1.27
CA GLY A 134 15.99 -6.66 1.99
C GLY A 134 15.93 -7.28 3.38
N GLY A 135 15.91 -8.60 3.47
CA GLY A 135 16.10 -9.34 4.72
C GLY A 135 16.47 -10.79 4.45
N LYS A 136 17.16 -11.45 5.41
CA LYS A 136 17.68 -12.82 5.28
C LYS A 136 16.67 -13.75 4.58
N PRO A 137 17.13 -14.62 3.67
CA PRO A 137 16.33 -15.74 3.21
C PRO A 137 15.82 -16.51 4.44
N ASP A 138 14.55 -16.86 4.40
CA ASP A 138 13.95 -17.89 5.23
C ASP A 138 14.88 -19.11 5.23
N ALA A 139 15.14 -19.65 6.42
CA ALA A 139 16.20 -20.62 6.74
C ALA A 139 16.14 -21.96 5.97
N ALA A 140 15.28 -22.07 4.96
CA ALA A 140 15.13 -23.19 4.05
C ALA A 140 15.75 -22.95 2.66
N SER A 141 16.40 -21.82 2.40
CA SER A 141 17.07 -21.56 1.12
C SER A 141 18.59 -21.37 1.28
N GLU A 142 19.33 -22.15 0.49
CA GLU A 142 20.80 -22.22 0.43
C GLU A 142 21.49 -20.84 0.27
N PRO A 143 22.70 -20.66 0.82
CA PRO A 143 23.40 -19.38 0.84
C PRO A 143 24.07 -19.11 -0.50
N VAL A 144 23.36 -18.47 -1.42
CA VAL A 144 24.02 -17.73 -2.50
C VAL A 144 24.20 -16.30 -2.02
N ALA A 145 25.46 -15.88 -1.86
CA ALA A 145 25.85 -14.52 -1.49
C ALA A 145 25.38 -13.50 -2.55
N ARG A 146 24.10 -13.13 -2.48
CA ARG A 146 23.60 -11.91 -3.10
C ARG A 146 23.67 -10.83 -2.04
N PRO A 147 24.11 -9.59 -2.37
CA PRO A 147 23.94 -8.47 -1.45
C PRO A 147 22.47 -8.44 -1.00
N ASN A 148 22.22 -8.18 0.29
CA ASN A 148 20.86 -8.02 0.81
C ASN A 148 20.10 -7.10 -0.16
N PRO A 149 18.97 -7.54 -0.75
CA PRO A 149 18.31 -6.74 -1.77
C PRO A 149 17.89 -5.42 -1.13
N VAL A 150 18.54 -4.32 -1.47
CA VAL A 150 18.09 -2.98 -1.08
C VAL A 150 16.94 -2.56 -1.99
N PRO A 151 16.04 -1.67 -1.53
CA PRO A 151 15.10 -1.01 -2.41
C PRO A 151 15.81 -0.40 -3.63
N ASP A 152 15.16 -0.50 -4.79
CA ASP A 152 15.62 0.10 -6.03
C ASP A 152 15.62 1.64 -5.90
N ASP A 153 16.77 2.28 -6.14
CA ASP A 153 16.95 3.73 -6.01
C ASP A 153 16.13 4.50 -7.06
N ILE A 154 15.91 3.91 -8.24
CA ILE A 154 15.03 4.47 -9.28
C ILE A 154 13.58 4.47 -8.77
N MET A 155 13.15 3.38 -8.12
CA MET A 155 11.80 3.29 -7.56
C MET A 155 11.57 4.37 -6.49
N GLU A 156 12.56 4.61 -5.63
CA GLU A 156 12.48 5.65 -4.61
C GLU A 156 12.45 7.06 -5.22
N ALA A 157 13.27 7.34 -6.22
CA ALA A 157 13.25 8.61 -6.93
C ALA A 157 11.88 8.85 -7.59
N CYS A 158 11.33 7.86 -8.29
CA CYS A 158 9.99 7.96 -8.88
C CYS A 158 8.89 8.16 -7.83
N PHE A 159 9.03 7.57 -6.65
CA PHE A 159 8.07 7.79 -5.56
C PHE A 159 8.21 9.20 -4.99
N ASP A 160 9.43 9.73 -4.85
CA ASP A 160 9.67 11.09 -4.40
C ASP A 160 9.06 12.12 -5.38
N ASP A 161 9.25 11.93 -6.69
CA ASP A 161 8.62 12.75 -7.74
C ASP A 161 7.08 12.75 -7.59
N LEU A 162 6.46 11.57 -7.41
CA LEU A 162 5.01 11.45 -7.19
C LEU A 162 4.56 12.23 -5.96
N VAL A 163 5.35 12.15 -4.89
CA VAL A 163 5.02 12.71 -3.57
C VAL A 163 5.18 14.23 -3.56
N GLN A 164 6.15 14.77 -4.30
CA GLN A 164 6.42 16.20 -4.42
C GLN A 164 5.49 16.90 -5.43
N GLY A 165 5.01 16.19 -6.45
CA GLY A 165 4.16 16.75 -7.53
C GLY A 165 4.97 17.58 -8.53
#